data_AF-A0A4Y2EMM5-F1
#
_entry.id   AF-A0A4Y2EMM5-F1
#
_cell.length_a   1.000
_cell.length_b   1.000
_cell.length_c   1.000
_cell.angle_alpha   90.00
_cell.angle_beta   90.00
_cell.angle_gamma   90.00
#
_symmetry.space_group_name_H-M   'P 1'
#
loop_
_entity.id
_entity.type
_entity.pdbx_description
1 polymer ?
#
loop_
_entity_poly.entity_id
_entity_poly.type
_entity_poly.pdbx_seq_one_letter_code
_entity_poly.pdbx_strand_id
1 'polypeptide(L)'
;MLTTDCEHWLLVAPQYDLANKIETLPEDIFSAMPDLKNIRLHSNRISEINENIFKPIFSRLTWFKINGNPIDCHCSIRWIVTVDKPNLDWRKFEGDCTEPRELAGRPLRDLKTSDFAHCG
;
A
#
# COMPACT_ATOMS: atom_id res chain seq x y z
N MET A 1 -9.21 -19.12 -21.78
CA MET A 1 -9.50 -17.69 -21.99
C MET A 1 -10.19 -17.20 -20.74
N LEU A 2 -9.43 -16.68 -19.79
CA LEU A 2 -10.00 -16.07 -18.58
C LEU A 2 -10.37 -14.64 -18.95
N THR A 3 -11.65 -14.34 -18.82
CA THR A 3 -12.25 -13.05 -19.17
C THR A 3 -11.67 -11.95 -18.30
N THR A 4 -10.98 -11.02 -18.95
CA THR A 4 -10.86 -9.62 -18.56
C THR A 4 -12.22 -9.09 -18.14
N ASP A 5 -12.38 -8.79 -16.85
CA ASP A 5 -13.18 -7.69 -16.29
C ASP A 5 -13.12 -7.75 -14.76
N CYS A 6 -11.93 -7.42 -14.20
CA CYS A 6 -11.89 -6.82 -12.87
C CYS A 6 -12.28 -5.35 -13.01
N GLU A 7 -13.52 -5.09 -13.42
CA GLU A 7 -14.05 -3.75 -13.55
C GLU A 7 -14.10 -3.09 -12.16
N HIS A 8 -13.25 -2.08 -12.00
CA HIS A 8 -13.57 -0.75 -11.47
C HIS A 8 -14.08 -0.58 -10.02
N TRP A 9 -14.44 -1.62 -9.27
CA TRP A 9 -15.26 -1.46 -8.05
C TRP A 9 -14.64 -1.94 -6.73
N LEU A 10 -13.45 -2.56 -6.71
CA LEU A 10 -12.83 -2.98 -5.44
C LEU A 10 -12.08 -1.87 -4.69
N LEU A 11 -11.68 -0.80 -5.37
CA LEU A 11 -10.90 0.30 -4.77
C LEU A 11 -11.77 1.48 -4.31
N VAL A 12 -13.05 1.50 -4.70
CA VAL A 12 -13.97 2.65 -4.53
C VAL A 12 -15.36 2.28 -3.97
N ALA A 13 -15.65 1.02 -3.64
CA ALA A 13 -16.96 0.64 -3.11
C ALA A 13 -17.30 1.39 -1.80
N PRO A 14 -18.49 2.01 -1.70
CA PRO A 14 -19.01 2.47 -0.43
C PRO A 14 -19.45 1.24 0.37
N GLN A 15 -18.69 0.93 1.43
CA GLN A 15 -19.19 0.20 2.59
C GLN A 15 -19.61 -1.27 2.36
N TYR A 16 -18.74 -2.08 1.77
CA TYR A 16 -18.75 -3.52 2.03
C TYR A 16 -17.33 -4.00 2.30
N ASP A 17 -17.05 -4.22 3.59
CA ASP A 17 -15.84 -4.85 4.13
C ASP A 17 -15.86 -6.34 3.79
N LEU A 18 -15.70 -6.65 2.51
CA LEU A 18 -15.33 -7.99 2.11
C LEU A 18 -13.84 -8.07 2.42
N ALA A 19 -13.49 -8.82 3.47
CA ALA A 19 -12.15 -9.36 3.64
C ALA A 19 -11.84 -10.21 2.40
N ASN A 20 -11.38 -9.53 1.35
CA ASN A 20 -11.03 -10.15 0.10
C ASN A 20 -9.69 -10.83 0.36
N LYS A 21 -9.50 -12.04 -0.16
CA LYS A 21 -8.21 -12.75 0.00
C LYS A 21 -7.21 -12.23 -1.04
N ILE A 22 -7.16 -10.91 -1.25
CA ILE A 22 -6.26 -10.29 -2.21
C ILE A 22 -4.85 -10.44 -1.65
N GLU A 23 -4.02 -11.16 -2.39
CA GLU A 23 -2.60 -11.39 -2.07
C GLU A 23 -1.70 -10.52 -2.96
N THR A 24 -2.09 -10.33 -4.22
CA THR A 24 -1.35 -9.55 -5.21
C THR A 24 -2.26 -8.60 -5.99
N LEU A 25 -1.68 -7.53 -6.52
CA LEU A 25 -2.34 -6.57 -7.40
C LEU A 25 -1.66 -6.59 -8.78
N PRO A 26 -2.41 -6.50 -9.89
CA PRO A 26 -1.83 -6.28 -11.22
C PRO A 26 -1.00 -5.00 -11.26
N GLU A 27 0.10 -5.01 -12.01
CA GLU A 27 1.03 -3.86 -12.09
C GLU A 27 0.37 -2.58 -12.62
N ASP A 28 -0.64 -2.73 -13.48
CA ASP A 28 -1.33 -1.65 -14.20
C ASP A 28 -2.67 -1.24 -13.56
N ILE A 29 -3.01 -1.76 -12.38
CA ILE A 29 -4.33 -1.60 -11.76
C ILE A 29 -4.78 -0.14 -11.60
N PHE A 30 -3.83 0.80 -11.47
CA PHE A 30 -4.10 2.22 -11.29
C PHE A 30 -3.86 3.08 -12.55
N SER A 31 -3.42 2.49 -13.65
CA SER A 31 -3.00 3.21 -14.86
C SER A 31 -4.12 4.04 -15.49
N ALA A 32 -5.36 3.58 -15.39
CA ALA A 32 -6.55 4.27 -15.92
C ALA A 32 -7.29 5.13 -14.88
N MET A 33 -6.68 5.42 -13.72
CA MET A 33 -7.32 6.14 -12.61
C MET A 33 -6.57 7.44 -12.25
N PRO A 34 -6.54 8.45 -13.13
CA PRO A 34 -5.76 9.68 -12.92
C PRO A 34 -6.19 10.48 -11.68
N ASP A 35 -7.47 10.39 -11.32
CA ASP A 35 -8.10 11.10 -10.21
C ASP A 35 -8.16 10.29 -8.91
N LEU A 36 -7.51 9.12 -8.84
CA LEU A 36 -7.53 8.28 -7.65
C LEU A 36 -6.97 9.03 -6.43
N LYS A 37 -7.79 9.18 -5.39
CA LYS A 37 -7.42 9.82 -4.12
C LYS A 37 -7.48 8.88 -2.92
N ASN A 38 -8.30 7.84 -2.97
CA ASN A 38 -8.56 7.00 -1.80
C ASN A 38 -8.42 5.54 -2.19
N ILE A 39 -7.63 4.79 -1.43
CA ILE A 39 -7.44 3.36 -1.60
C ILE A 39 -7.77 2.66 -0.29
N ARG A 40 -8.62 1.63 -0.36
CA ARG A 40 -8.99 0.77 0.75
C ARG A 40 -8.64 -0.68 0.40
N LEU A 41 -7.59 -1.18 1.03
CA LEU A 41 -7.06 -2.54 0.89
C LEU A 41 -6.89 -3.22 2.25
N HIS A 42 -7.45 -2.64 3.33
CA HIS A 42 -7.33 -3.20 4.68
C HIS A 42 -7.95 -4.60 4.76
N SER A 43 -7.52 -5.40 5.75
CA SER A 43 -8.09 -6.72 6.03
C SER A 43 -8.03 -7.70 4.83
N ASN A 44 -6.96 -7.61 4.04
CA ASN A 44 -6.65 -8.52 2.93
C ASN A 44 -5.43 -9.41 3.31
N ARG A 45 -4.73 -9.97 2.32
CA ARG A 45 -3.53 -10.81 2.51
C ARG A 45 -2.32 -10.28 1.74
N ILE A 46 -2.30 -8.98 1.45
CA ILE A 46 -1.23 -8.34 0.72
C ILE A 46 0.01 -8.32 1.59
N SER A 47 1.10 -8.94 1.16
CA SER A 47 2.35 -8.91 1.91
C SER A 47 3.33 -7.84 1.42
N GLU A 48 3.09 -7.24 0.25
CA GLU A 48 4.04 -6.31 -0.35
C GLU A 48 3.38 -5.03 -0.84
N ILE A 49 3.99 -3.89 -0.53
CA ILE A 49 3.63 -2.59 -1.13
C ILE A 49 4.61 -2.31 -2.27
N ASN A 50 4.32 -2.92 -3.42
CA ASN A 50 5.20 -2.90 -4.59
C ASN A 50 5.42 -1.46 -5.11
N GLU A 51 6.70 -1.09 -5.27
CA GLU A 51 7.10 0.25 -5.71
C GLU A 51 6.48 0.64 -7.05
N ASN A 52 6.48 -0.26 -8.03
CA ASN A 52 6.01 0.01 -9.39
C ASN A 52 4.50 0.31 -9.42
N ILE A 53 3.75 -0.29 -8.50
CA ILE A 53 2.30 -0.12 -8.39
C ILE A 53 1.95 1.17 -7.65
N PHE A 54 2.56 1.39 -6.48
CA PHE A 54 2.10 2.43 -5.57
C PHE A 54 2.85 3.76 -5.73
N LYS A 55 4.16 3.76 -6.03
CA LYS A 55 4.95 5.00 -6.12
C LYS A 55 4.41 6.01 -7.15
N PRO A 56 3.92 5.62 -8.35
CA PRO A 56 3.36 6.55 -9.33
C PRO A 56 2.12 7.32 -8.85
N ILE A 57 1.33 6.72 -7.96
CA ILE A 57 0.09 7.30 -7.42
C ILE A 57 0.22 7.77 -5.97
N PHE A 58 1.28 7.43 -5.26
CA PHE A 58 1.42 7.72 -3.84
C PHE A 58 1.26 9.22 -3.53
N SER A 59 1.77 10.06 -4.44
CA SER A 59 1.65 11.52 -4.45
C SER A 59 0.25 12.09 -4.29
N ARG A 60 -0.72 11.47 -4.94
CA ARG A 60 -2.07 12.01 -5.15
C ARG A 60 -3.05 11.49 -4.12
N LEU A 61 -2.67 10.45 -3.37
CA LEU A 61 -3.51 9.83 -2.38
C LEU A 61 -3.76 10.79 -1.21
N THR A 62 -5.04 10.91 -0.88
CA THR A 62 -5.54 11.51 0.34
C THR A 62 -5.71 10.45 1.43
N TRP A 63 -6.10 9.22 1.08
CA TRP A 63 -6.24 8.12 2.03
C TRP A 63 -5.68 6.83 1.46
N PHE A 64 -4.85 6.15 2.24
CA PHE A 64 -4.39 4.79 1.97
C PHE A 64 -4.61 3.92 3.20
N LYS A 65 -5.55 2.96 3.12
CA LYS A 65 -5.77 1.95 4.18
C LYS A 65 -5.28 0.60 3.71
N ILE A 66 -4.34 0.01 4.42
CA ILE A 66 -3.81 -1.34 4.19
C ILE A 66 -3.59 -2.10 5.52
N ASN A 67 -3.99 -1.54 6.66
CA ASN A 67 -3.93 -2.21 7.97
C ASN A 67 -4.61 -3.59 7.96
N GLY A 68 -4.14 -4.51 8.82
CA GLY A 68 -4.66 -5.88 8.86
C GLY A 68 -4.25 -6.75 7.65
N ASN A 69 -3.15 -6.39 6.99
CA ASN A 69 -2.47 -7.18 5.98
C ASN A 69 -1.08 -7.61 6.52
N PRO A 70 -0.53 -8.77 6.09
CA PRO A 70 0.77 -9.28 6.54
C PRO A 70 1.95 -8.56 5.86
N ILE A 71 2.06 -7.24 6.01
CA ILE A 71 3.03 -6.42 5.27
C ILE A 71 4.46 -6.75 5.66
N ASP A 72 5.27 -7.10 4.67
CA ASP A 72 6.70 -7.26 4.76
C ASP A 72 7.40 -5.90 4.54
N CYS A 73 8.07 -5.43 5.59
CA CYS A 73 8.83 -4.20 5.64
C CYS A 73 10.36 -4.40 5.61
N HIS A 74 10.86 -5.45 4.94
CA HIS A 74 12.28 -5.56 4.60
C HIS A 74 12.67 -4.54 3.51
N CYS A 75 13.58 -4.88 2.61
CA CYS A 75 14.17 -3.92 1.68
C CYS A 75 13.25 -3.50 0.54
N SER A 76 12.26 -4.32 0.16
CA SER A 76 11.36 -4.04 -0.96
C SER A 76 10.49 -2.79 -0.75
N ILE A 77 10.17 -2.44 0.50
CA ILE A 77 9.37 -1.24 0.81
C ILE A 77 10.20 0.01 1.08
N ARG A 78 11.54 -0.05 1.01
CA ARG A 78 12.46 1.07 1.34
C ARG A 78 12.09 2.36 0.62
N TRP A 79 11.51 2.28 -0.58
CA TRP A 79 11.07 3.45 -1.34
C TRP A 79 10.06 4.33 -0.58
N ILE A 80 9.31 3.79 0.39
CA ILE A 80 8.27 4.52 1.14
C ILE A 80 8.86 5.71 1.91
N VAL A 81 10.10 5.60 2.41
CA VAL A 81 10.80 6.68 3.11
C VAL A 81 11.54 7.63 2.16
N THR A 82 11.59 7.30 0.86
CA THR A 82 12.17 8.16 -0.19
C THR A 82 11.14 9.09 -0.82
N VAL A 83 9.84 8.90 -0.52
CA VAL A 83 8.79 9.75 -1.05
C VAL A 83 8.84 11.11 -0.36
N ASP A 84 9.58 12.03 -0.97
CA ASP A 84 9.61 13.42 -0.54
C ASP A 84 8.28 14.10 -0.89
N LYS A 85 7.46 14.40 0.12
CA LYS A 85 6.34 15.35 -0.04
C LYS A 85 6.09 16.15 1.23
N PRO A 86 6.34 17.46 1.22
CA PRO A 86 5.92 18.36 2.30
C PRO A 86 4.39 18.42 2.50
N ASN A 87 3.60 17.89 1.56
CA ASN A 87 2.14 17.95 1.57
C ASN A 87 1.44 16.59 1.80
N LEU A 88 2.18 15.49 2.01
CA LEU A 88 1.56 14.21 2.38
C LEU A 88 1.25 14.19 3.87
N ASP A 89 -0.03 14.12 4.20
CA ASP A 89 -0.46 13.85 5.57
C ASP A 89 -0.35 12.34 5.84
N TRP A 90 0.82 11.90 6.30
CA TRP A 90 1.10 10.51 6.67
C TRP A 90 0.13 9.94 7.72
N ARG A 91 -0.62 10.77 8.45
CA ARG A 91 -1.68 10.30 9.36
C ARG A 91 -2.84 9.62 8.63
N LYS A 92 -2.96 9.82 7.31
CA LYS A 92 -3.98 9.19 6.46
C LYS A 92 -3.50 7.90 5.78
N PHE A 93 -2.29 7.45 6.12
CA PHE A 93 -1.70 6.18 5.68
C PHE A 93 -1.79 5.21 6.85
N GLU A 94 -2.80 4.35 6.80
CA GLU A 94 -3.10 3.36 7.83
C GLU A 94 -2.56 2.00 7.41
N GLY A 95 -1.43 1.61 7.98
CA GLY A 95 -0.81 0.31 7.77
C GLY A 95 0.34 0.11 8.74
N ASP A 96 0.65 -1.14 9.01
CA ASP A 96 1.64 -1.59 9.97
C ASP A 96 2.43 -2.77 9.40
N CYS A 97 3.70 -2.87 9.80
CA CYS A 97 4.56 -3.97 9.40
C CYS A 97 4.21 -5.23 10.19
N THR A 98 4.25 -6.38 9.52
CA THR A 98 4.19 -7.71 10.15
C THR A 98 5.58 -8.35 10.20
N GLU A 99 6.37 -8.16 9.15
CA GLU A 99 7.77 -8.56 9.07
C GLU A 99 8.65 -7.35 8.68
N PRO A 100 9.96 -7.36 8.94
CA PRO A 100 10.64 -8.29 9.86
C PRO A 100 10.17 -8.13 11.31
N ARG A 101 10.49 -9.12 12.15
CA ARG A 101 10.14 -9.13 13.59
C ARG A 101 10.51 -7.84 14.32
N GLU A 102 11.62 -7.19 13.99
CA GLU A 102 12.08 -5.94 14.62
C GLU A 102 11.18 -4.74 14.30
N LEU A 103 10.42 -4.81 13.21
CA LEU A 103 9.47 -3.80 12.78
C LEU A 103 8.01 -4.22 12.98
N ALA A 104 7.74 -5.45 13.46
CA ALA A 104 6.39 -5.94 13.68
C ALA A 104 5.55 -5.00 14.56
N GLY A 105 4.37 -4.63 14.07
CA GLY A 105 3.46 -3.66 14.68
C GLY A 105 3.84 -2.18 14.48
N ARG A 106 5.00 -1.88 13.87
CA ARG A 106 5.42 -0.50 13.60
C ARG A 106 4.58 0.09 12.47
N PRO A 107 3.98 1.29 12.67
CA PRO A 107 3.23 1.95 11.60
C PRO A 107 4.14 2.34 10.42
N LEU A 108 3.62 2.21 9.19
CA LEU A 108 4.36 2.58 7.97
C LEU A 108 4.83 4.04 7.98
N ARG A 109 4.01 4.94 8.52
CA ARG A 109 4.33 6.37 8.70
C ARG A 109 5.52 6.64 9.63
N ASP A 110 5.86 5.70 10.48
CA ASP A 110 6.93 5.83 11.47
C ASP A 110 8.24 5.18 10.99
N LEU A 111 8.25 4.59 9.79
CA LEU A 111 9.45 4.06 9.15
C LEU A 111 10.41 5.18 8.78
N LYS A 112 11.70 4.88 8.89
CA LYS A 112 12.80 5.82 8.69
C LYS A 112 13.86 5.18 7.82
N THR A 113 14.67 6.00 7.16
CA THR A 113 15.81 5.53 6.36
C THR A 113 16.76 4.60 7.14
N SER A 114 16.91 4.83 8.45
CA SER A 114 17.72 3.99 9.34
C SER A 114 17.21 2.55 9.46
N ASP A 115 15.90 2.33 9.33
CA ASP A 115 15.31 0.99 9.41
C ASP A 115 15.75 0.11 8.22
N PHE A 116 16.14 0.76 7.11
CA PHE A 116 16.62 0.13 5.87
C PHE A 116 18.12 0.30 5.65
N ALA A 117 18.90 0.66 6.68
CA ALA A 117 20.34 0.92 6.52
C ALA A 117 21.14 -0.31 6.04
N HIS A 118 20.59 -1.51 6.24
CA HIS A 118 21.18 -2.79 5.81
C HIS A 118 20.84 -3.16 4.36
N CYS A 119 19.96 -2.42 3.68
CA CYS A 119 19.36 -2.82 2.41
C CYS A 119 20.18 -2.52 1.16
N GLY A 120 21.47 -2.20 1.29
CA GLY A 120 22.41 -1.99 0.17
C GLY A 120 21.84 -1.14 -0.96
#